data_AF-A0A0U2MB31-F1
#
_entry.id   AF-A0A0U2MB31-F1
#
_cell.length_a   1.000
_cell.length_b   1.000
_cell.length_c   1.000
_cell.angle_alpha   90.00
_cell.angle_beta   90.00
_cell.angle_gamma   90.00
#
_symmetry.space_group_name_H-M   'P 1'
#
loop_
_entity.id
_entity.type
_entity.pdbx_description
1 polymer ?
#
loop_
_entity_poly.entity_id
_entity_poly.type
_entity_poly.pdbx_seq_one_letter_code
_entity_poly.pdbx_strand_id
1 'polypeptide(L)'
;MAKTGFIILRGHELKDFVRLYKVAKVVSLETDDPIVVVVDEHTLDSIPDDQLFLVFIPLPLMFKIAKSAPQPTIEEVREEVKEEGASSEGQLAEEIIEESITERKLKQLVEFVKWELGDESKKLPFRILDVTYERDPDLNLWTLKVRMGKVEKLSVSVVGVSKILYMNLIEKMQEIGFIEPLVAVVSLEGQTLYVVVDTVIDNLIKTVLTSSGLVMKDNLITINVAENMINALIVAERSPDSKVGLFSGYKIAEEIAKIIKDRLNWKGAVKVRLRIGMFDYVKTA
;
A
#
# COMPACT_ATOMS: atom_id res chain seq x y z
N MET A 1 -16.26 -20.97 3.47
CA MET A 1 -16.28 -19.93 4.53
C MET A 1 -16.03 -18.58 3.87
N ALA A 2 -16.85 -17.57 4.16
CA ALA A 2 -16.55 -16.21 3.71
C ALA A 2 -15.25 -15.76 4.39
N LYS A 3 -14.27 -15.32 3.60
CA LYS A 3 -13.00 -14.80 4.15
C LYS A 3 -13.31 -13.46 4.83
N THR A 4 -12.82 -13.27 6.06
CA THR A 4 -13.09 -12.09 6.90
C THR A 4 -11.77 -11.35 7.10
N GLY A 5 -11.75 -10.05 6.87
CA GLY A 5 -10.66 -9.18 7.34
C GLY A 5 -11.02 -8.50 8.65
N PHE A 6 -10.09 -7.73 9.18
CA PHE A 6 -10.29 -7.01 10.43
C PHE A 6 -9.78 -5.57 10.32
N ILE A 7 -10.46 -4.67 10.99
CA ILE A 7 -10.04 -3.28 11.20
C ILE A 7 -10.16 -2.97 12.69
N ILE A 8 -9.36 -2.05 13.19
CA ILE A 8 -9.51 -1.53 14.54
C ILE A 8 -10.20 -0.18 14.42
N LEU A 9 -11.34 -0.03 15.09
CA LEU A 9 -12.10 1.21 15.16
C LEU A 9 -12.24 1.63 16.62
N ARG A 10 -12.20 2.94 16.88
CA ARG A 10 -12.70 3.52 18.13
C ARG A 10 -14.22 3.44 18.15
N GLY A 11 -14.81 3.48 19.35
CA GLY A 11 -16.25 3.32 19.54
C GLY A 11 -17.09 4.27 18.71
N HIS A 12 -16.69 5.54 18.56
CA HIS A 12 -17.40 6.49 17.69
C HIS A 12 -17.30 6.11 16.20
N GLU A 13 -16.14 5.67 15.72
CA GLU A 13 -15.94 5.19 14.34
C GLU A 13 -16.72 3.90 14.08
N LEU A 14 -16.82 3.02 15.08
CA LEU A 14 -17.63 1.80 15.04
C LEU A 14 -19.13 2.14 14.97
N LYS A 15 -19.59 3.16 15.68
CA LYS A 15 -20.99 3.61 15.60
C LYS A 15 -21.34 4.05 14.18
N ASP A 16 -20.48 4.86 13.56
CA ASP A 16 -20.66 5.31 12.18
C ASP A 16 -20.57 4.15 11.18
N PHE A 17 -19.65 3.21 11.41
CA PHE A 17 -19.57 1.97 10.64
C PHE A 17 -20.86 1.16 10.69
N VAL A 18 -21.42 0.93 11.88
CA VAL A 18 -22.65 0.14 12.04
C VAL A 18 -23.86 0.86 11.44
N ARG A 19 -23.94 2.20 11.51
CA ARG A 19 -24.99 2.96 10.82
C ARG A 19 -24.96 2.76 9.30
N LEU A 20 -23.77 2.64 8.71
CA LEU A 20 -23.61 2.43 7.27
C LEU A 20 -23.85 0.96 6.85
N TYR A 21 -23.45 0.01 7.70
CA TYR A 21 -23.40 -1.41 7.33
C TYR A 21 -24.38 -2.30 8.12
N LYS A 22 -25.22 -1.68 8.95
CA LYS A 22 -26.29 -2.24 9.81
C LYS A 22 -25.84 -3.19 10.91
N VAL A 23 -24.72 -3.89 10.73
CA VAL A 23 -24.21 -4.85 11.70
C VAL A 23 -22.70 -4.96 11.62
N ALA A 24 -22.05 -5.07 12.78
CA ALA A 24 -20.62 -5.34 12.91
C ALA A 24 -20.39 -6.48 13.90
N LYS A 25 -19.47 -7.39 13.58
CA LYS A 25 -18.95 -8.35 14.56
C LYS A 25 -17.71 -7.74 15.16
N VAL A 26 -17.66 -7.60 16.48
CA VAL A 26 -16.57 -6.89 17.14
C VAL A 26 -16.04 -7.66 18.34
N VAL A 27 -14.81 -7.36 18.71
CA VAL A 27 -14.21 -7.76 19.99
C VAL A 27 -13.68 -6.50 20.65
N SER A 28 -14.07 -6.25 21.89
CA SER A 28 -13.47 -5.19 22.71
C SER A 28 -12.00 -5.53 22.97
N LEU A 29 -11.11 -4.58 22.74
CA LEU A 29 -9.68 -4.73 23.03
C LEU A 29 -9.31 -4.38 24.48
N GLU A 30 -10.27 -3.87 25.27
CA GLU A 30 -10.09 -3.45 26.67
C GLU A 30 -10.46 -4.54 27.69
N THR A 31 -10.98 -5.69 27.23
CA THR A 31 -11.44 -6.78 28.09
C THR A 31 -10.45 -7.94 28.07
N ASP A 32 -10.05 -8.42 29.24
CA ASP A 32 -9.12 -9.55 29.38
C ASP A 32 -9.71 -10.87 28.80
N ASP A 33 -11.03 -10.98 28.74
CA ASP A 33 -11.77 -12.09 28.11
C ASP A 33 -12.47 -11.63 26.81
N PRO A 34 -11.82 -11.76 25.63
CA PRO A 34 -12.36 -11.27 24.37
C PRO A 34 -13.54 -12.14 23.89
N ILE A 35 -14.76 -11.62 24.01
CA ILE A 35 -15.96 -12.23 23.46
C ILE A 35 -16.31 -11.53 22.14
N VAL A 36 -16.60 -12.31 21.10
CA VAL A 36 -17.13 -11.77 19.84
C VAL A 36 -18.58 -11.36 20.06
N VAL A 37 -18.85 -10.06 19.96
CA VAL A 37 -20.19 -9.48 20.09
C VAL A 37 -20.68 -9.03 18.72
N VAL A 38 -21.97 -9.21 18.47
CA VAL A 38 -22.63 -8.62 17.29
C VAL A 38 -23.22 -7.28 17.73
N VAL A 39 -22.78 -6.22 17.08
CA VAL A 39 -23.26 -4.85 17.30
C VAL A 39 -24.15 -4.46 16.13
N ASP A 40 -25.34 -4.00 16.43
CA ASP A 40 -26.32 -3.43 15.51
C ASP A 40 -26.84 -2.08 16.01
N GLU A 41 -27.75 -1.46 15.25
CA GLU A 41 -28.35 -0.15 15.56
C GLU A 41 -28.98 -0.06 16.96
N HIS A 42 -29.46 -1.16 17.53
CA HIS A 42 -30.09 -1.17 18.85
C HIS A 42 -29.09 -1.21 20.01
N THR A 43 -27.83 -1.51 19.70
CA THR A 43 -26.72 -1.63 20.67
C THR A 43 -25.70 -0.51 20.55
N LEU A 44 -25.89 0.46 19.64
CA LEU A 44 -24.93 1.53 19.41
C LEU A 44 -24.70 2.42 20.62
N ASP A 45 -25.78 2.78 21.32
CA ASP A 45 -25.71 3.73 22.43
C ASP A 45 -25.00 3.16 23.67
N SER A 46 -24.86 1.84 23.76
CA SER A 46 -24.12 1.18 24.85
C SER A 46 -22.62 1.07 24.57
N ILE A 47 -22.15 1.48 23.38
CA ILE A 47 -20.73 1.47 23.03
C ILE A 47 -20.05 2.75 23.51
N PRO A 48 -19.01 2.68 24.35
CA PRO A 48 -18.23 3.85 24.74
C PRO A 48 -17.42 4.40 23.56
N ASP A 49 -17.46 5.71 23.32
CA ASP A 49 -16.88 6.35 22.13
C ASP A 49 -15.36 6.21 22.00
N ASP A 50 -14.66 6.11 23.13
CA ASP A 50 -13.19 6.08 23.20
C ASP A 50 -12.59 4.67 23.22
N GLN A 51 -13.41 3.64 23.39
CA GLN A 51 -12.98 2.25 23.49
C GLN A 51 -12.58 1.70 22.12
N LEU A 52 -11.53 0.87 22.07
CA LEU A 52 -11.07 0.24 20.83
C LEU A 52 -11.75 -1.13 20.61
N PHE A 53 -12.18 -1.35 19.38
CA PHE A 53 -12.83 -2.56 18.94
C PHE A 53 -12.13 -3.15 17.72
N LEU A 54 -11.83 -4.44 17.76
CA LEU A 54 -11.46 -5.22 16.58
C LEU A 54 -12.73 -5.61 15.84
N VAL A 55 -12.96 -5.02 14.68
CA VAL A 55 -14.16 -5.20 13.86
C VAL A 55 -13.87 -6.18 12.74
N PHE A 56 -14.64 -7.27 12.70
CA PHE A 56 -14.57 -8.31 11.68
C PHE A 56 -15.46 -7.94 10.50
N ILE A 57 -14.83 -7.70 9.35
CA ILE A 57 -15.49 -7.26 8.13
C ILE A 57 -15.37 -8.36 7.07
N PRO A 58 -16.48 -8.81 6.45
CA PRO A 58 -16.39 -9.68 5.28
C PRO A 58 -15.55 -9.01 4.19
N LEU A 59 -14.61 -9.74 3.57
CA LEU A 59 -13.72 -9.20 2.52
C LEU A 59 -14.45 -8.38 1.42
N PRO A 60 -15.63 -8.79 0.91
CA PRO A 60 -16.40 -7.97 -0.04
C PRO A 60 -16.78 -6.58 0.48
N LEU A 61 -17.04 -6.43 1.78
CA LEU A 61 -17.34 -5.15 2.43
C LEU A 61 -16.07 -4.31 2.64
N MET A 62 -14.92 -4.92 2.98
CA MET A 62 -13.65 -4.19 3.03
C MET A 62 -13.28 -3.58 1.68
N PHE A 63 -13.47 -4.31 0.58
CA PHE A 63 -13.24 -3.78 -0.77
C PHE A 63 -14.19 -2.63 -1.10
N LYS A 64 -15.42 -2.65 -0.57
CA LYS A 64 -16.39 -1.55 -0.71
C LYS A 64 -15.99 -0.32 0.10
N ILE A 65 -15.50 -0.51 1.33
CA ILE A 65 -15.02 0.56 2.22
C ILE A 65 -13.79 1.25 1.63
N ALA A 66 -12.85 0.48 1.08
CA ALA A 66 -11.68 1.00 0.37
C ALA A 66 -12.04 1.77 -0.91
N LYS A 67 -13.15 1.42 -1.57
CA LYS A 67 -13.71 2.15 -2.72
C LYS A 67 -14.53 3.39 -2.33
N SER A 68 -14.91 3.55 -1.07
CA SER A 68 -15.73 4.68 -0.57
C SER A 68 -14.94 5.77 0.15
N ALA A 69 -13.60 5.70 0.18
CA ALA A 69 -12.79 6.90 0.36
C ALA A 69 -13.16 7.88 -0.79
N PRO A 70 -13.37 9.18 -0.50
CA PRO A 70 -14.13 10.06 -1.37
C PRO A 70 -13.53 10.09 -2.76
N GLN A 71 -14.20 9.44 -3.71
CA GLN A 71 -13.98 9.67 -5.12
C GLN A 71 -14.66 11.01 -5.46
N PRO A 72 -14.05 11.84 -6.33
CA PRO A 72 -14.71 13.02 -6.86
C PRO A 72 -16.08 12.62 -7.41
N THR A 73 -17.09 13.44 -7.13
CA THR A 73 -18.48 13.09 -7.44
C THR A 73 -18.68 13.00 -8.96
N ILE A 74 -19.54 12.07 -9.37
CA ILE A 74 -19.97 11.87 -10.77
C ILE A 74 -20.51 13.17 -11.40
N GLU A 75 -20.93 14.14 -10.58
CA GLU A 75 -21.39 15.46 -11.02
C GLU A 75 -20.25 16.38 -11.48
N GLU A 76 -19.05 16.29 -10.90
CA GLU A 76 -17.87 17.06 -11.35
C GLU A 76 -17.34 16.52 -12.69
N VAL A 77 -17.46 15.22 -12.94
CA VAL A 77 -17.01 14.56 -14.18
C VAL A 77 -18.04 14.70 -15.31
N ARG A 78 -19.34 14.79 -14.99
CA ARG A 78 -20.42 14.95 -15.99
C ARG A 78 -20.46 16.33 -16.64
N GLU A 79 -19.88 17.36 -16.03
CA GLU A 79 -19.75 18.67 -16.68
C GLU A 79 -18.68 18.66 -17.78
N GLU A 80 -17.61 17.87 -17.66
CA GLU A 80 -16.58 17.74 -18.72
C GLU A 80 -17.02 16.83 -19.88
N VAL A 81 -17.73 15.72 -19.61
CA VAL A 81 -18.12 14.75 -20.67
C VAL A 81 -19.27 15.28 -21.57
N LYS A 82 -19.99 16.33 -21.14
CA LYS A 82 -21.00 16.99 -21.99
C LYS A 82 -20.40 17.79 -23.15
N GLU A 83 -19.10 18.08 -23.16
CA GLU A 83 -18.45 18.76 -24.29
C GLU A 83 -18.05 17.81 -25.43
N GLU A 84 -17.86 16.52 -25.16
CA GLU A 84 -17.44 15.53 -26.16
C GLU A 84 -18.47 14.41 -26.25
N GLY A 85 -19.61 14.71 -26.86
CA GLY A 85 -20.72 13.77 -26.93
C GLY A 85 -20.37 12.46 -27.64
N ALA A 86 -20.49 11.34 -26.92
CA ALA A 86 -20.86 10.09 -27.54
C ALA A 86 -21.97 9.40 -26.73
N SER A 87 -22.83 8.68 -27.45
CA SER A 87 -24.03 8.05 -26.91
C SER A 87 -23.96 6.56 -27.22
N SER A 88 -23.29 5.80 -26.34
CA SER A 88 -23.40 4.33 -26.18
C SER A 88 -22.45 3.81 -25.06
N GLU A 89 -22.34 4.58 -23.98
CA GLU A 89 -21.13 4.74 -23.15
C GLU A 89 -21.22 4.14 -21.73
N GLY A 90 -21.77 2.93 -21.55
CA GLY A 90 -21.96 2.38 -20.19
C GLY A 90 -20.71 1.75 -19.58
N GLN A 91 -20.13 0.77 -20.29
CA GLN A 91 -18.99 -0.03 -19.80
C GLN A 91 -17.66 0.39 -20.44
N LEU A 92 -17.68 0.78 -21.73
CA LEU A 92 -16.54 1.39 -22.40
C LEU A 92 -16.15 2.73 -21.76
N ALA A 93 -17.12 3.51 -21.29
CA ALA A 93 -16.79 4.74 -20.58
C ALA A 93 -16.20 4.47 -19.21
N GLU A 94 -16.65 3.46 -18.46
CA GLU A 94 -16.03 3.13 -17.16
C GLU A 94 -14.55 2.72 -17.34
N GLU A 95 -14.23 1.89 -18.34
CA GLU A 95 -12.83 1.52 -18.64
C GLU A 95 -12.00 2.72 -19.16
N ILE A 96 -12.55 3.54 -20.07
CA ILE A 96 -11.88 4.75 -20.57
C ILE A 96 -11.71 5.79 -19.44
N ILE A 97 -12.69 5.93 -18.56
CA ILE A 97 -12.66 6.84 -17.41
C ILE A 97 -11.63 6.36 -16.39
N GLU A 98 -11.60 5.08 -16.05
CA GLU A 98 -10.61 4.52 -15.12
C GLU A 98 -9.19 4.62 -15.67
N GLU A 99 -8.99 4.33 -16.97
CA GLU A 99 -7.71 4.53 -17.66
C GLU A 99 -7.30 6.00 -17.68
N SER A 100 -8.23 6.92 -17.94
CA SER A 100 -7.96 8.37 -17.93
C SER A 100 -7.63 8.92 -16.53
N ILE A 101 -8.25 8.38 -15.47
CA ILE A 101 -7.97 8.77 -14.08
C ILE A 101 -6.60 8.24 -13.65
N THR A 102 -6.29 6.98 -13.95
CA THR A 102 -5.00 6.38 -13.62
C THR A 102 -3.86 7.08 -14.37
N GLU A 103 -4.03 7.37 -15.65
CA GLU A 103 -3.07 8.18 -16.42
C GLU A 103 -2.91 9.60 -15.86
N ARG A 104 -4.00 10.26 -15.46
CA ARG A 104 -3.95 11.60 -14.84
C ARG A 104 -3.13 11.57 -13.54
N LYS A 105 -3.36 10.57 -12.69
CA LYS A 105 -2.57 10.39 -11.45
C LYS A 105 -1.12 10.02 -11.74
N LEU A 106 -0.84 9.22 -12.77
CA LEU A 106 0.53 8.95 -13.22
C LEU A 106 1.25 10.20 -13.70
N LYS A 107 0.56 11.09 -14.43
CA LYS A 107 1.11 12.40 -14.81
C LYS A 107 1.46 13.24 -13.58
N GLN A 108 0.59 13.26 -12.56
CA GLN A 108 0.89 13.93 -11.29
C GLN A 108 2.12 13.32 -10.58
N LEU A 109 2.26 11.99 -10.57
CA LEU A 109 3.45 11.33 -10.02
C LEU A 109 4.72 11.67 -10.81
N VAL A 110 4.64 11.75 -12.14
CA VAL A 110 5.77 12.14 -13.00
C VAL A 110 6.16 13.59 -12.74
N GLU A 111 5.19 14.50 -12.65
CA GLU A 111 5.44 15.91 -12.34
C GLU A 111 6.07 16.07 -10.95
N PHE A 112 5.54 15.37 -9.95
CA PHE A 112 6.12 15.31 -8.61
C PHE A 112 7.59 14.85 -8.65
N VAL A 113 7.88 13.72 -9.30
CA VAL A 113 9.25 13.21 -9.37
C VAL A 113 10.15 14.16 -10.17
N LYS A 114 9.69 14.68 -11.30
CA LYS A 114 10.50 15.51 -12.18
C LYS A 114 10.79 16.89 -11.61
N TRP A 115 9.79 17.51 -10.98
CA TRP A 115 9.83 18.91 -10.59
C TRP A 115 9.93 19.10 -9.10
N GLU A 116 9.12 18.43 -8.28
CA GLU A 116 9.18 18.60 -6.82
C GLU A 116 10.43 17.93 -6.24
N LEU A 117 10.61 16.62 -6.47
CA LEU A 117 11.85 15.92 -6.07
C LEU A 117 13.07 16.38 -6.87
N GLY A 118 12.84 16.82 -8.12
CA GLY A 118 13.87 17.39 -8.97
C GLY A 118 14.40 18.73 -8.46
N ASP A 119 13.54 19.62 -7.96
CA ASP A 119 13.93 20.93 -7.44
C ASP A 119 14.49 20.83 -6.00
N GLU A 120 14.04 19.86 -5.21
CA GLU A 120 14.65 19.50 -3.93
C GLU A 120 16.06 18.89 -4.06
N SER A 121 16.48 18.53 -5.29
CA SER A 121 17.78 17.90 -5.57
C SER A 121 19.01 18.72 -5.15
N LYS A 122 18.87 20.00 -4.81
CA LYS A 122 19.95 20.78 -4.17
C LYS A 122 20.36 20.20 -2.80
N LYS A 123 19.51 19.38 -2.17
CA LYS A 123 19.76 18.75 -0.85
C LYS A 123 19.88 17.22 -0.91
N LEU A 124 19.54 16.59 -2.04
CA LEU A 124 19.60 15.14 -2.21
C LEU A 124 20.98 14.69 -2.76
N PRO A 125 21.42 13.45 -2.46
CA PRO A 125 22.71 12.95 -2.96
C PRO A 125 22.69 12.56 -4.45
N PHE A 126 21.59 12.82 -5.16
CA PHE A 126 21.37 12.48 -6.57
C PHE A 126 20.56 13.57 -7.26
N ARG A 127 20.61 13.56 -8.60
CA ARG A 127 19.76 14.38 -9.47
C ARG A 127 18.90 13.49 -10.34
N ILE A 128 17.67 13.93 -10.59
CA ILE A 128 16.77 13.29 -11.54
C ILE A 128 17.10 13.83 -12.92
N LEU A 129 17.44 12.93 -13.85
CA LEU A 129 17.82 13.28 -15.21
C LEU A 129 16.64 13.17 -16.17
N ASP A 130 15.82 12.14 -15.99
CA ASP A 130 14.67 11.86 -16.83
C ASP A 130 13.66 10.97 -16.09
N VAL A 131 12.37 11.13 -16.43
CA VAL A 131 11.25 10.38 -15.85
C VAL A 131 10.25 10.07 -16.97
N THR A 132 9.97 8.79 -17.18
CA THR A 132 8.95 8.32 -18.11
C THR A 132 8.10 7.25 -17.46
N TYR A 133 6.90 7.00 -17.99
CA TYR A 133 6.08 5.89 -17.56
C TYR A 133 5.53 5.12 -18.75
N GLU A 134 5.33 3.83 -18.56
CA GLU A 134 4.71 2.94 -19.53
C GLU A 134 4.02 1.79 -18.80
N ARG A 135 3.06 1.14 -19.47
CA ARG A 135 2.52 -0.14 -19.00
C ARG A 135 3.48 -1.24 -19.45
N ASP A 136 4.08 -1.95 -18.51
CA ASP A 136 4.95 -3.08 -18.83
C ASP A 136 4.07 -4.28 -19.23
N PRO A 137 4.24 -4.84 -20.45
CA PRO A 137 3.38 -5.90 -20.95
C PRO A 137 3.63 -7.25 -20.28
N ASP A 138 4.84 -7.49 -19.75
CA ASP A 138 5.22 -8.76 -19.13
C ASP A 138 4.76 -8.82 -17.66
N LEU A 139 4.87 -7.69 -16.97
CA LEU A 139 4.42 -7.55 -15.57
C LEU A 139 2.93 -7.22 -15.47
N ASN A 140 2.34 -6.68 -16.54
CA ASN A 140 1.01 -6.07 -16.53
C ASN A 140 0.85 -5.02 -15.42
N LEU A 141 1.92 -4.25 -15.18
CA LEU A 141 1.98 -3.20 -14.17
C LEU A 141 2.39 -1.88 -14.82
N TRP A 142 1.90 -0.77 -14.28
CA TRP A 142 2.49 0.52 -14.60
C TRP A 142 3.93 0.56 -14.12
N THR A 143 4.80 1.13 -14.94
CA THR A 143 6.24 1.20 -14.69
C THR A 143 6.69 2.65 -14.85
N LEU A 144 7.21 3.22 -13.76
CA LEU A 144 7.81 4.55 -13.74
C LEU A 144 9.34 4.41 -13.87
N LYS A 145 9.89 4.76 -15.01
CA LYS A 145 11.33 4.71 -15.29
C LYS A 145 11.97 6.04 -14.89
N VAL A 146 12.84 5.99 -13.88
CA VAL A 146 13.52 7.15 -13.33
C VAL A 146 15.02 7.01 -13.53
N ARG A 147 15.58 7.86 -14.40
CA ARG A 147 17.02 7.93 -14.62
C ARG A 147 17.62 8.98 -13.71
N MET A 148 18.65 8.60 -12.99
CA MET A 148 19.31 9.44 -12.00
C MET A 148 20.81 9.55 -12.24
N GLY A 149 21.40 10.65 -11.77
CA GLY A 149 22.84 10.89 -11.77
C GLY A 149 23.34 11.20 -10.36
N LYS A 150 24.61 10.87 -10.07
CA LYS A 150 25.24 11.26 -8.80
C LYS A 150 25.59 12.74 -8.79
N VAL A 151 25.57 13.32 -7.60
CA VAL A 151 26.23 14.59 -7.32
C VAL A 151 27.67 14.26 -6.93
N GLU A 152 28.67 14.79 -7.65
CA GLU A 152 30.10 14.36 -7.62
C GLU A 152 30.75 14.27 -6.23
N LYS A 153 30.18 14.92 -5.21
CA LYS A 153 30.73 14.99 -3.85
C LYS A 153 30.16 13.94 -2.88
N LEU A 154 29.14 13.18 -3.26
CA LEU A 154 28.43 12.26 -2.35
C LEU A 154 28.45 10.83 -2.89
N SER A 155 28.89 9.88 -2.05
CA SER A 155 28.79 8.46 -2.36
C SER A 155 27.38 7.98 -2.07
N VAL A 156 26.64 7.59 -3.12
CA VAL A 156 25.29 7.05 -3.00
C VAL A 156 25.14 5.78 -3.84
N SER A 157 24.43 4.79 -3.32
CA SER A 157 24.13 3.53 -4.02
C SER A 157 22.76 3.58 -4.69
N VAL A 158 22.58 2.79 -5.75
CA VAL A 158 21.26 2.66 -6.43
C VAL A 158 20.17 2.24 -5.45
N VAL A 159 20.48 1.35 -4.49
CA VAL A 159 19.55 0.92 -3.43
C VAL A 159 19.15 2.08 -2.53
N GLY A 160 20.12 2.89 -2.08
CA GLY A 160 19.83 4.03 -1.19
C GLY A 160 18.96 5.08 -1.88
N VAL A 161 19.27 5.40 -3.13
CA VAL A 161 18.47 6.33 -3.94
C VAL A 161 17.07 5.78 -4.21
N SER A 162 16.97 4.50 -4.54
CA SER A 162 15.70 3.83 -4.80
C SER A 162 14.79 3.83 -3.58
N LYS A 163 15.36 3.68 -2.38
CA LYS A 163 14.62 3.77 -1.13
C LYS A 163 14.07 5.18 -0.88
N ILE A 164 14.87 6.22 -1.12
CA ILE A 164 14.41 7.61 -1.00
C ILE A 164 13.25 7.86 -1.96
N LEU A 165 13.38 7.44 -3.22
CA LEU A 165 12.31 7.55 -4.20
C LEU A 165 11.06 6.79 -3.75
N TYR A 166 11.21 5.54 -3.30
CA TYR A 166 10.12 4.72 -2.78
C TYR A 166 9.33 5.43 -1.67
N MET A 167 10.02 5.97 -0.66
CA MET A 167 9.36 6.64 0.47
C MET A 167 8.53 7.84 0.00
N ASN A 168 9.10 8.68 -0.87
CA ASN A 168 8.41 9.86 -1.40
C ASN A 168 7.25 9.48 -2.33
N LEU A 169 7.41 8.43 -3.15
CA LEU A 169 6.35 7.94 -4.02
C LEU A 169 5.18 7.34 -3.22
N ILE A 170 5.46 6.57 -2.16
CA ILE A 170 4.40 6.03 -1.29
C ILE A 170 3.59 7.18 -0.67
N GLU A 171 4.26 8.20 -0.14
CA GLU A 171 3.59 9.37 0.43
C GLU A 171 2.73 10.10 -0.61
N LYS A 172 3.28 10.38 -1.80
CA LYS A 172 2.54 11.06 -2.88
C LYS A 172 1.39 10.21 -3.40
N MET A 173 1.57 8.89 -3.54
CA MET A 173 0.51 7.96 -3.95
C MET A 173 -0.62 7.93 -2.93
N GLN A 174 -0.33 8.02 -1.62
CA GLN A 174 -1.35 8.13 -0.59
C GLN A 174 -2.10 9.47 -0.70
N GLU A 175 -1.39 10.58 -0.90
CA GLU A 175 -1.97 11.92 -1.06
C GLU A 175 -2.96 11.98 -2.23
N ILE A 176 -2.59 11.46 -3.40
CA ILE A 176 -3.42 11.52 -4.62
C ILE A 176 -4.40 10.34 -4.74
N GLY A 177 -4.43 9.44 -3.75
CA GLY A 177 -5.26 8.24 -3.77
C GLY A 177 -4.95 7.29 -4.93
N PHE A 178 -3.67 7.12 -5.28
CA PHE A 178 -3.20 6.11 -6.22
C PHE A 178 -3.00 4.78 -5.48
N ILE A 179 -3.90 3.84 -5.74
CA ILE A 179 -3.91 2.55 -5.02
C ILE A 179 -3.33 1.42 -5.84
N GLU A 180 -3.15 1.56 -7.15
CA GLU A 180 -2.59 0.51 -8.00
C GLU A 180 -1.10 0.25 -7.68
N PRO A 181 -0.61 -0.99 -7.85
CA PRO A 181 0.81 -1.28 -7.79
C PRO A 181 1.56 -0.63 -8.97
N LEU A 182 2.67 0.03 -8.64
CA LEU A 182 3.57 0.68 -9.58
C LEU A 182 4.97 0.07 -9.45
N VAL A 183 5.68 -0.12 -10.56
CA VAL A 183 7.11 -0.49 -10.54
C VAL A 183 7.95 0.74 -10.82
N ALA A 184 8.71 1.22 -9.84
CA ALA A 184 9.73 2.25 -10.04
C ALA A 184 11.05 1.61 -10.51
N VAL A 185 11.44 1.87 -11.75
CA VAL A 185 12.70 1.42 -12.34
C VAL A 185 13.74 2.52 -12.17
N VAL A 186 14.63 2.34 -11.20
CA VAL A 186 15.63 3.33 -10.83
C VAL A 186 16.96 2.99 -11.47
N SER A 187 17.47 3.88 -12.30
CA SER A 187 18.76 3.73 -12.98
C SER A 187 19.78 4.75 -12.48
N LEU A 188 20.91 4.29 -11.96
CA LEU A 188 22.03 5.14 -11.53
C LEU A 188 23.36 4.53 -12.03
N GLU A 189 24.10 5.28 -12.84
CA GLU A 189 25.44 4.88 -13.33
C GLU A 189 25.51 3.47 -13.97
N GLY A 190 24.49 3.11 -14.74
CA GLY A 190 24.42 1.80 -15.41
C GLY A 190 23.97 0.65 -14.51
N GLN A 191 23.67 0.91 -13.23
CA GLN A 191 22.97 -0.04 -12.36
C GLN A 191 21.47 0.26 -12.37
N THR A 192 20.66 -0.78 -12.42
CA THR A 192 19.19 -0.68 -12.45
C THR A 192 18.59 -1.49 -11.31
N LEU A 193 17.61 -0.91 -10.61
CA LEU A 193 16.81 -1.59 -9.60
C LEU A 193 15.33 -1.41 -9.91
N TYR A 194 14.56 -2.49 -9.82
CA TYR A 194 13.13 -2.50 -10.00
C TYR A 194 12.49 -2.55 -8.61
N VAL A 195 11.77 -1.51 -8.22
CA VAL A 195 11.14 -1.39 -6.90
C VAL A 195 9.64 -1.43 -7.07
N VAL A 196 8.95 -2.28 -6.30
CA VAL A 196 7.50 -2.26 -6.20
C VAL A 196 7.09 -1.16 -5.23
N VAL A 197 6.24 -0.25 -5.69
CA VAL A 197 5.63 0.83 -4.93
C VAL A 197 4.13 0.56 -4.88
N ASP A 198 3.62 0.16 -3.73
CA ASP A 198 2.20 -0.12 -3.52
C ASP A 198 1.81 0.20 -2.07
N THR A 199 0.93 1.19 -1.93
CA THR A 199 0.43 1.69 -0.65
C THR A 199 -0.41 0.64 0.10
N VAL A 200 -1.09 -0.25 -0.63
CA VAL A 200 -1.88 -1.35 -0.08
C VAL A 200 -0.96 -2.44 0.47
N ILE A 201 0.10 -2.82 -0.25
CA ILE A 201 1.08 -3.79 0.27
C ILE A 201 1.72 -3.25 1.55
N ASP A 202 2.15 -1.98 1.55
CA ASP A 202 2.76 -1.32 2.70
C ASP A 202 1.85 -1.39 3.94
N ASN A 203 0.58 -1.05 3.78
CA ASN A 203 -0.43 -1.09 4.85
C ASN A 203 -0.70 -2.52 5.34
N LEU A 204 -0.84 -3.49 4.44
CA LEU A 204 -1.08 -4.88 4.82
C LEU A 204 0.11 -5.48 5.59
N ILE A 205 1.34 -5.17 5.18
CA ILE A 205 2.55 -5.58 5.91
C ILE A 205 2.55 -4.96 7.31
N LYS A 206 2.27 -3.65 7.43
CA LYS A 206 2.13 -2.97 8.73
C LYS A 206 1.11 -3.68 9.61
N THR A 207 -0.06 -4.02 9.08
CA THR A 207 -1.11 -4.74 9.83
C THR A 207 -0.63 -6.10 10.34
N VAL A 208 0.04 -6.90 9.50
CA VAL A 208 0.59 -8.20 9.90
C VAL A 208 1.61 -8.03 11.03
N LEU A 209 2.51 -7.06 10.91
CA LEU A 209 3.53 -6.77 11.93
C LEU A 209 2.88 -6.31 13.25
N THR A 210 1.98 -5.34 13.20
CA THR A 210 1.28 -4.79 14.39
C THR A 210 0.49 -5.88 15.11
N SER A 211 -0.18 -6.78 14.38
CA SER A 211 -0.90 -7.92 14.97
C SER A 211 0.01 -8.90 15.72
N SER A 212 1.31 -8.87 15.42
CA SER A 212 2.35 -9.68 16.07
C SER A 212 3.14 -8.92 17.14
N GLY A 213 2.71 -7.70 17.52
CA GLY A 213 3.41 -6.84 18.47
C GLY A 213 4.68 -6.21 17.90
N LEU A 214 4.78 -6.07 16.57
CA LEU A 214 5.93 -5.48 15.88
C LEU A 214 5.56 -4.14 15.25
N VAL A 215 6.52 -3.24 15.16
CA VAL A 215 6.41 -1.97 14.44
C VAL A 215 7.35 -2.02 13.23
N MET A 216 6.80 -1.77 12.04
CA MET A 216 7.62 -1.65 10.83
C MET A 216 8.49 -0.39 10.92
N LYS A 217 9.79 -0.55 10.71
CA LYS A 217 10.76 0.55 10.63
C LYS A 217 11.13 0.88 9.21
N ASP A 218 11.16 -0.15 8.36
CA ASP A 218 11.61 -0.01 7.01
C ASP A 218 11.04 -1.13 6.14
N ASN A 219 10.81 -0.84 4.88
CA ASN A 219 10.56 -1.86 3.88
C ASN A 219 11.11 -1.45 2.51
N LEU A 220 11.45 -2.46 1.73
CA LEU A 220 11.80 -2.30 0.33
C LEU A 220 11.46 -3.60 -0.40
N ILE A 221 10.63 -3.50 -1.43
CA ILE A 221 10.22 -4.63 -2.25
C ILE A 221 10.82 -4.43 -3.63
N THR A 222 11.63 -5.38 -4.08
CA THR A 222 12.33 -5.31 -5.36
C THR A 222 12.04 -6.52 -6.23
N ILE A 223 12.12 -6.33 -7.54
CA ILE A 223 11.98 -7.40 -8.53
C ILE A 223 13.38 -7.75 -9.05
N ASN A 224 13.77 -9.01 -8.90
CA ASN A 224 14.87 -9.60 -9.64
C ASN A 224 14.33 -10.23 -10.92
N VAL A 225 14.39 -9.46 -12.01
CA VAL A 225 13.89 -9.88 -13.33
C VAL A 225 14.63 -11.13 -13.85
N ALA A 226 15.95 -11.22 -13.62
CA ALA A 226 16.75 -12.34 -14.09
C ALA A 226 16.37 -13.68 -13.43
N GLU A 227 15.95 -13.63 -12.17
CA GLU A 227 15.54 -14.82 -11.40
C GLU A 227 14.02 -15.00 -11.32
N ASN A 228 13.25 -14.12 -11.98
CA ASN A 228 11.79 -14.07 -11.87
C ASN A 228 11.31 -14.14 -10.40
N MET A 229 11.91 -13.32 -9.54
CA MET A 229 11.70 -13.36 -8.09
C MET A 229 11.49 -11.97 -7.50
N ILE A 230 10.56 -11.87 -6.55
CA ILE A 230 10.40 -10.67 -5.72
C ILE A 230 11.20 -10.85 -4.43
N ASN A 231 11.99 -9.85 -4.08
CA ASN A 231 12.68 -9.77 -2.80
C ASN A 231 12.02 -8.68 -1.94
N ALA A 232 11.49 -9.04 -0.78
CA ALA A 232 11.00 -8.10 0.20
C ALA A 232 11.95 -8.05 1.39
N LEU A 233 12.60 -6.91 1.61
CA LEU A 233 13.36 -6.62 2.82
C LEU A 233 12.46 -5.82 3.75
N ILE A 234 12.25 -6.33 4.96
CA ILE A 234 11.37 -5.70 5.95
C ILE A 234 12.13 -5.64 7.26
N VAL A 235 12.25 -4.43 7.81
CA VAL A 235 12.85 -4.20 9.12
C VAL A 235 11.74 -3.82 10.07
N ALA A 236 11.67 -4.53 11.18
CA ALA A 236 10.73 -4.26 12.25
C ALA A 236 11.44 -4.27 13.61
N GLU A 237 10.79 -3.72 14.60
CA GLU A 237 11.19 -3.86 16.01
C GLU A 237 9.99 -4.29 16.85
N ARG A 238 10.26 -4.71 18.08
CA ARG A 238 9.18 -4.97 19.03
C ARG A 238 8.53 -3.65 19.43
N SER A 239 7.20 -3.63 19.41
CA SER A 239 6.45 -2.51 19.97
C SER A 239 6.78 -2.39 21.48
N PRO A 240 7.08 -1.19 22.00
CA PRO A 240 7.37 -0.97 23.42
C PRO A 240 6.22 -1.45 24.32
N ASP A 241 4.99 -1.36 23.81
CA ASP A 241 3.76 -1.65 24.53
C ASP A 241 3.30 -3.11 24.36
N SER A 242 4.04 -3.91 23.58
CA SER A 242 3.66 -5.29 23.28
C SER A 242 3.87 -6.20 24.50
N LYS A 243 2.77 -6.59 25.14
CA LYS A 243 2.71 -7.74 26.06
C LYS A 243 2.77 -9.09 25.32
N VAL A 244 2.81 -9.08 23.99
CA VAL A 244 2.73 -10.28 23.14
C VAL A 244 4.02 -11.11 23.31
N GLY A 245 3.83 -12.37 23.73
CA GLY A 245 4.87 -13.40 23.83
C GLY A 245 5.39 -13.89 22.48
N LEU A 246 6.27 -14.90 22.52
CA LEU A 246 6.97 -15.53 21.38
C LEU A 246 6.18 -15.50 20.05
N PHE A 247 6.55 -14.61 19.14
CA PHE A 247 6.08 -14.62 17.75
C PHE A 247 7.01 -15.47 16.87
N SER A 248 6.46 -16.06 15.81
CA SER A 248 7.25 -16.78 14.81
C SER A 248 7.55 -15.86 13.63
N GLY A 249 8.76 -15.30 13.57
CA GLY A 249 9.20 -14.47 12.45
C GLY A 249 9.07 -15.17 11.08
N TYR A 250 9.20 -16.51 11.05
CA TYR A 250 8.96 -17.30 9.83
C TYR A 250 7.51 -17.29 9.36
N LYS A 251 6.53 -17.38 10.27
CA LYS A 251 5.11 -17.29 9.91
C LYS A 251 4.75 -15.90 9.40
N ILE A 252 5.30 -14.86 10.03
CA ILE A 252 5.12 -13.47 9.60
C ILE A 252 5.69 -13.27 8.19
N ALA A 253 6.91 -13.74 7.95
CA ALA A 253 7.54 -13.66 6.63
C ALA A 253 6.76 -14.44 5.56
N GLU A 254 6.17 -15.58 5.90
CA GLU A 254 5.31 -16.34 4.99
C GLU A 254 4.02 -15.59 4.64
N GLU A 255 3.37 -14.96 5.62
CA GLU A 255 2.14 -14.20 5.38
C GLU A 255 2.39 -12.98 4.50
N ILE A 256 3.52 -12.30 4.71
CA ILE A 256 3.93 -11.19 3.87
C ILE A 256 4.22 -11.66 2.44
N ALA A 257 4.84 -12.83 2.28
CA ALA A 257 5.08 -13.39 0.95
C ALA A 257 3.76 -13.64 0.20
N LYS A 258 2.74 -14.15 0.90
CA LYS A 258 1.39 -14.34 0.34
C LYS A 258 0.74 -13.02 -0.07
N ILE A 259 0.79 -11.99 0.79
CA ILE A 259 0.26 -10.65 0.50
C ILE A 259 0.85 -10.11 -0.80
N ILE A 260 2.18 -10.15 -0.94
CA ILE A 260 2.88 -9.65 -2.13
C ILE A 260 2.48 -10.47 -3.37
N LYS A 261 2.46 -11.79 -3.25
CA LYS A 261 2.14 -12.70 -4.36
C LYS A 261 0.71 -12.50 -4.85
N ASP A 262 -0.25 -12.43 -3.94
CA ASP A 262 -1.67 -12.24 -4.25
C ASP A 262 -1.93 -10.85 -4.83
N ARG A 263 -1.34 -9.80 -4.23
CA ARG A 263 -1.55 -8.41 -4.66
C ARG A 263 -1.00 -8.14 -6.07
N LEU A 264 0.15 -8.71 -6.40
CA LEU A 264 0.80 -8.54 -7.69
C LEU A 264 0.41 -9.63 -8.70
N ASN A 265 -0.41 -10.59 -8.31
CA ASN A 265 -0.69 -11.81 -9.08
C ASN A 265 0.62 -12.48 -9.58
N TRP A 266 1.64 -12.50 -8.72
CA TRP A 266 2.99 -12.90 -9.09
C TRP A 266 3.11 -14.42 -9.21
N LYS A 267 3.51 -14.91 -10.38
CA LYS A 267 3.70 -16.35 -10.61
C LYS A 267 5.03 -16.89 -10.10
N GLY A 268 6.05 -16.03 -10.03
CA GLY A 268 7.40 -16.39 -9.60
C GLY A 268 7.53 -16.57 -8.08
N ALA A 269 8.77 -16.73 -7.62
CA ALA A 269 9.07 -16.86 -6.19
C ALA A 269 9.00 -15.49 -5.48
N VAL A 270 8.57 -15.49 -4.23
CA VAL A 270 8.64 -14.33 -3.34
C VAL A 270 9.52 -14.68 -2.14
N LYS A 271 10.64 -13.97 -2.01
CA LYS A 271 11.59 -14.12 -0.91
C LYS A 271 11.44 -12.94 0.05
N VAL A 272 11.00 -13.23 1.27
CA VAL A 272 10.87 -12.25 2.34
C VAL A 272 12.02 -12.42 3.33
N ARG A 273 12.79 -11.35 3.55
CA ARG A 273 13.76 -11.21 4.63
C ARG A 273 13.19 -10.24 5.66
N LEU A 274 12.70 -10.77 6.77
CA LEU A 274 12.21 -10.02 7.91
C LEU A 274 13.31 -9.91 8.97
N ARG A 275 13.78 -8.69 9.22
CA ARG A 275 14.75 -8.37 10.27
C ARG A 275 14.03 -7.81 11.49
N ILE A 276 14.26 -8.41 12.66
CA ILE A 276 13.71 -7.93 13.93
C ILE A 276 14.86 -7.75 14.93
N GLY A 277 15.25 -6.51 15.17
CA GLY A 277 16.48 -6.20 15.91
C GLY A 277 17.70 -6.83 15.22
N MET A 278 18.41 -7.74 15.92
CA MET A 278 19.57 -8.46 15.37
C MET A 278 19.21 -9.77 14.64
N PHE A 279 17.95 -10.21 14.68
CA PHE A 279 17.54 -11.50 14.12
C PHE A 279 17.03 -11.34 12.69
N ASP A 280 17.53 -12.18 11.79
CA ASP A 280 17.06 -12.26 10.40
C ASP A 280 16.25 -13.55 10.19
N TYR A 281 15.01 -13.40 9.71
CA TYR A 281 14.12 -14.48 9.31
C TYR A 281 13.95 -14.44 7.80
N VAL A 282 14.26 -15.53 7.10
CA VAL A 282 14.17 -15.61 5.64
C VAL A 282 13.21 -16.70 5.23
N LYS A 283 12.25 -16.35 4.37
CA LYS A 283 11.28 -17.28 3.80
C LYS A 283 11.21 -17.10 2.29
N THR A 284 11.11 -18.20 1.55
CA THR A 284 10.85 -18.21 0.11
C THR A 284 9.57 -19.00 -0.14
N ALA A 285 8.63 -18.44 -0.91
CA ALA A 285 7.30 -18.97 -1.21
C ALA A 285 6.92 -18.76 -2.69
#